data_AF-A0A847E3M9-F1
#
_entry.id   AF-A0A847E3M9-F1
#
_cell.length_a   1.000
_cell.length_b   1.000
_cell.length_c   1.000
_cell.angle_alpha   90.00
_cell.angle_beta   90.00
_cell.angle_gamma   90.00
#
_symmetry.space_group_name_H-M   'P 1'
#
loop_
_entity.id
_entity.type
_entity.pdbx_description
1 polymer ?
#
loop_
_entity_poly.entity_id
_entity_poly.type
_entity_poly.pdbx_seq_one_letter_code
_entity_poly.pdbx_strand_id
1 'polypeptide(L)'
;MRAKKQIKFLKIEKLMMKLWVLLLVLFPISNVFGKAMISKSNIEVERLYKQVRVEENKNESLTMKVNELQSFTNIQAVAKEAGLAYNSHSIIVLDN
;
A
#
# COMPACT_ATOMS: atom_id res chain seq x y z
N MET A 1 -31.33 43.90 53.79
CA MET A 1 -30.54 43.49 52.59
C MET A 1 -29.97 42.10 52.82
N ARG A 2 -30.39 41.08 52.04
CA ARG A 2 -29.84 39.72 52.17
C ARG A 2 -28.47 39.68 51.47
N ALA A 3 -27.39 39.49 52.25
CA ALA A 3 -26.03 39.41 51.72
C ALA A 3 -25.89 38.22 50.76
N LYS A 4 -25.52 38.48 49.50
CA LYS A 4 -25.15 37.44 48.52
C LYS A 4 -23.93 36.69 49.06
N LYS A 5 -24.15 35.45 49.50
CA LYS A 5 -23.08 34.52 49.89
C LYS A 5 -22.25 34.20 48.65
N GLN A 6 -21.06 34.79 48.54
CA GLN A 6 -20.14 34.46 47.46
C GLN A 6 -19.61 33.05 47.68
N ILE A 7 -19.99 32.14 46.78
CA ILE A 7 -19.51 30.76 46.78
C ILE A 7 -18.02 30.82 46.42
N LYS A 8 -17.15 30.67 47.43
CA LYS A 8 -15.71 30.56 47.22
C LYS A 8 -15.41 29.14 46.76
N PHE A 9 -15.21 28.95 45.46
CA PHE A 9 -14.72 27.69 44.91
C PHE A 9 -13.37 27.31 45.52
N LEU A 10 -13.24 26.05 45.97
CA LEU A 10 -11.97 25.53 46.47
C LEU A 10 -10.93 25.48 45.34
N LYS A 11 -9.64 25.58 45.67
CA LYS A 11 -8.53 25.53 44.68
C LYS A 11 -8.58 24.27 43.80
N ILE A 12 -9.07 23.15 44.36
CA ILE A 12 -9.28 21.88 43.66
C ILE A 12 -10.38 21.97 42.60
N GLU A 13 -11.50 22.64 42.87
CA GLU A 13 -12.58 22.79 41.87
C GLU A 13 -12.11 23.58 40.64
N LYS A 14 -11.31 24.63 40.86
CA LYS A 14 -10.70 25.38 39.74
C LYS A 14 -9.67 24.55 38.96
N LEU A 15 -8.97 23.62 39.62
CA LEU A 15 -8.04 22.71 38.96
C LEU A 15 -8.81 21.70 38.08
N MET A 16 -9.85 21.08 38.64
CA MET A 16 -10.71 20.14 37.91
C MET A 16 -11.35 20.81 36.69
N MET A 17 -11.86 22.03 36.83
CA MET A 17 -12.46 22.76 35.72
C MET A 17 -11.45 23.05 34.59
N LYS A 18 -10.20 23.37 34.93
CA LYS A 18 -9.13 23.53 33.92
C LYS A 18 -8.77 22.21 33.23
N LEU A 19 -8.77 21.10 33.97
CA LEU A 19 -8.54 19.75 33.43
C LEU A 19 -9.64 19.34 32.45
N TRP A 20 -10.91 19.63 32.77
CA TRP A 20 -12.04 19.38 31.88
C TRP A 20 -11.93 20.17 30.56
N VAL A 21 -11.57 21.45 30.64
CA VAL A 21 -11.35 22.29 29.45
C VAL A 21 -10.17 21.75 28.62
N LEU A 22 -9.09 21.35 29.27
CA LEU A 22 -7.93 20.76 28.59
C LEU A 22 -8.31 19.46 27.86
N LEU A 23 -9.04 18.56 28.51
CA LEU A 23 -9.50 17.30 27.92
C LEU A 23 -10.45 17.55 26.74
N LEU A 24 -11.36 18.53 26.84
CA LEU A 24 -12.26 18.91 25.75
C LEU A 24 -11.52 19.38 24.50
N VAL A 25 -10.36 20.03 24.67
CA VAL A 25 -9.53 20.49 23.56
C VAL A 25 -8.66 19.35 23.02
N LEU A 26 -8.07 18.53 23.88
CA LEU A 26 -7.23 17.40 23.45
C LEU A 26 -8.03 16.29 22.76
N PHE A 27 -9.30 16.08 23.13
CA PHE A 27 -10.12 15.01 22.57
C PHE A 27 -10.28 15.07 21.04
N PRO A 28 -10.73 16.19 20.42
CA PRO A 28 -10.84 16.27 18.96
C PRO A 28 -9.47 16.21 18.27
N ILE A 29 -8.43 16.79 18.89
CA ILE A 29 -7.05 16.74 18.38
C ILE A 29 -6.60 15.30 18.22
N SER A 30 -6.64 14.51 19.30
CA SER A 30 -6.26 13.10 19.28
C SER A 30 -7.09 12.27 18.30
N ASN A 31 -8.38 12.58 18.13
CA ASN A 31 -9.25 11.87 17.19
C ASN A 31 -8.82 12.08 15.73
N VAL A 32 -8.49 13.33 15.37
CA VAL A 32 -8.00 13.67 14.01
C VAL A 32 -6.62 13.08 13.77
N PHE A 33 -5.69 13.19 14.72
CA PHE A 33 -4.35 12.62 14.60
C PHE A 33 -4.38 11.08 14.51
N GLY A 34 -5.19 10.41 15.32
CA GLY A 34 -5.35 8.96 15.28
C GLY A 34 -5.91 8.49 13.93
N LYS A 35 -6.96 9.16 13.42
CA LYS A 35 -7.53 8.85 12.10
C LYS A 35 -6.54 9.11 10.96
N ALA A 36 -5.78 10.20 11.02
CA ALA A 36 -4.75 10.52 10.04
C ALA A 36 -3.61 9.50 10.04
N MET A 37 -3.20 9.02 11.23
CA MET A 37 -2.16 8.00 11.36
C MET A 37 -2.59 6.64 10.80
N ILE A 38 -3.82 6.21 11.09
CA ILE A 38 -4.41 4.99 10.52
C ILE A 38 -4.50 5.11 8.99
N SER A 39 -4.94 6.26 8.48
CA SER A 39 -5.02 6.51 7.04
C SER A 39 -3.64 6.50 6.38
N LYS A 40 -2.63 7.14 6.99
CA LYS A 40 -1.25 7.10 6.48
C LYS A 40 -0.68 5.69 6.46
N SER A 41 -0.88 4.93 7.53
CA SER A 41 -0.44 3.53 7.61
C SER A 41 -1.07 2.68 6.51
N ASN A 42 -2.38 2.83 6.28
CA ASN A 42 -3.07 2.09 5.22
C ASN A 42 -2.56 2.46 3.81
N ILE A 43 -2.28 3.75 3.57
CA ILE A 43 -1.71 4.23 2.31
C ILE A 43 -0.28 3.72 2.10
N GLU A 44 0.50 3.63 3.17
CA GLU A 44 1.88 3.15 3.10
C GLU A 44 1.94 1.65 2.80
N VAL A 45 1.08 0.85 3.45
CA VAL A 45 0.90 -0.57 3.15
C VAL A 45 0.48 -0.76 1.69
N GLU A 46 -0.53 -0.02 1.23
CA GLU A 46 -1.00 -0.06 -0.18
C GLU A 46 0.13 0.27 -1.17
N ARG A 47 0.97 1.27 -0.86
CA ARG A 47 2.12 1.65 -1.70
C ARG A 47 3.15 0.53 -1.77
N LEU A 48 3.47 -0.10 -0.64
CA LEU A 48 4.41 -1.22 -0.61
C LEU A 48 3.87 -2.41 -1.40
N TYR A 49 2.58 -2.76 -1.22
CA TYR A 49 1.93 -3.79 -2.04
C TYR A 49 2.00 -3.49 -3.53
N LYS A 50 1.76 -2.23 -3.92
CA LYS A 50 1.83 -1.82 -5.32
C LYS A 50 3.24 -1.94 -5.90
N GLN A 51 4.28 -1.63 -5.12
CA GLN A 51 5.67 -1.80 -5.54
C GLN A 51 6.03 -3.28 -5.71
N VAL A 52 5.67 -4.13 -4.73
CA VAL A 52 5.88 -5.57 -4.80
C VAL A 52 5.21 -6.16 -6.04
N ARG A 53 3.96 -5.78 -6.32
CA ARG A 53 3.22 -6.27 -7.49
C ARG A 53 3.86 -5.88 -8.82
N VAL A 54 4.48 -4.70 -8.91
CA VAL A 54 5.21 -4.28 -10.13
C VAL A 54 6.44 -5.15 -10.34
N GLU A 55 7.20 -5.42 -9.28
CA GLU A 55 8.37 -6.28 -9.35
C GLU A 55 8.00 -7.76 -9.61
N GLU A 56 6.91 -8.25 -9.02
CA GLU A 56 6.38 -9.60 -9.31
C GLU A 56 5.99 -9.74 -10.78
N ASN A 57 5.23 -8.79 -11.34
CA ASN A 57 4.84 -8.81 -12.76
C ASN A 57 6.07 -8.78 -13.68
N LYS A 58 7.10 -8.01 -13.30
CA LYS A 58 8.36 -7.96 -14.05
C LYS A 58 9.09 -9.31 -13.98
N ASN A 59 9.13 -9.92 -12.80
CA ASN A 59 9.75 -11.22 -12.61
C ASN A 59 9.01 -12.32 -13.39
N GLU A 60 7.68 -12.29 -13.40
CA GLU A 60 6.84 -13.18 -14.19
C GLU A 60 7.12 -13.01 -15.69
N SER A 61 7.16 -11.78 -16.20
CA SER A 61 7.49 -11.50 -17.60
C SER A 61 8.90 -11.96 -17.98
N LEU A 62 9.89 -11.77 -17.11
CA LEU A 62 11.24 -12.27 -17.33
C LEU A 62 11.28 -13.80 -17.35
N THR A 63 10.55 -14.44 -16.44
CA THR A 63 10.43 -15.90 -16.39
C THR A 63 9.78 -16.44 -17.66
N MET A 64 8.73 -15.79 -18.17
CA MET A 64 8.11 -16.14 -19.46
C MET A 64 9.11 -16.04 -20.61
N LYS A 65 9.88 -14.95 -20.71
CA LYS A 65 10.91 -14.80 -21.75
C LYS A 65 11.97 -15.89 -21.67
N VAL A 66 12.37 -16.30 -20.46
CA VAL A 66 13.31 -17.41 -20.28
C VAL A 66 12.72 -18.72 -20.80
N ASN A 67 11.46 -19.01 -20.46
CA ASN A 67 10.78 -20.22 -20.92
C ASN A 67 10.59 -20.22 -22.44
N GLU A 68 10.26 -19.08 -23.05
CA GLU A 68 10.18 -18.93 -24.50
C GLU A 68 11.54 -19.16 -25.16
N LEU A 69 12.63 -18.61 -24.60
CA LEU A 69 13.99 -18.85 -25.11
C LEU A 69 14.39 -20.32 -25.00
N GLN A 70 14.08 -20.98 -23.90
CA GLN A 70 14.32 -22.43 -23.73
C GLN A 70 13.51 -23.26 -24.74
N SER A 71 12.23 -22.91 -24.93
CA SER A 71 11.38 -23.52 -25.95
C SER A 71 11.98 -23.34 -27.35
N PHE A 72 12.45 -22.13 -27.67
CA PHE A 72 13.12 -21.82 -28.93
C PHE A 72 14.41 -22.64 -29.13
N THR A 73 15.23 -22.81 -28.10
CA THR A 73 16.43 -23.67 -28.18
C THR A 73 16.08 -25.13 -28.38
N ASN A 74 15.01 -25.61 -27.73
CA ASN A 74 14.55 -26.99 -27.88
C ASN A 74 14.04 -27.25 -29.30
N ILE A 75 13.27 -26.33 -29.88
CA ILE A 75 12.79 -26.43 -31.27
C ILE A 75 13.96 -26.50 -32.25
N GLN A 76 15.00 -25.68 -32.05
CA GLN A 76 16.20 -25.73 -32.89
C GLN A 76 16.97 -27.04 -32.75
N ALA A 77 17.08 -27.57 -31.54
CA ALA A 77 17.76 -28.85 -31.29
C ALA A 77 17.05 -30.01 -32.00
N VAL A 78 15.72 -30.10 -31.87
CA VAL A 78 14.91 -31.13 -32.55
C VAL A 78 14.96 -30.98 -34.07
N ALA A 79 14.88 -29.75 -34.59
CA ALA A 79 15.01 -29.50 -36.03
C ALA A 79 16.36 -30.01 -36.54
N LYS A 80 17.45 -29.67 -35.84
CA LYS A 80 18.80 -30.10 -36.19
C LYS A 80 18.98 -31.62 -36.12
N GLU A 81 18.40 -32.27 -35.11
CA GLU A 81 18.41 -33.74 -34.97
C GLU A 81 17.63 -34.42 -36.12
N ALA A 82 16.53 -33.82 -36.56
CA ALA A 82 15.76 -34.28 -37.72
C ALA A 82 16.39 -33.92 -39.08
N GLY A 83 17.56 -33.26 -39.11
CA GLY A 83 18.22 -32.78 -40.33
C GLY A 83 17.52 -31.60 -41.01
N LEU A 84 16.59 -30.94 -40.31
CA LEU A 84 15.81 -29.80 -40.78
C LEU A 84 16.41 -28.49 -40.25
N ALA A 85 16.44 -27.45 -41.09
CA ALA A 85 16.79 -26.11 -40.64
C ALA A 85 15.52 -25.36 -40.20
N TYR A 86 15.56 -24.73 -39.03
CA TYR A 86 14.48 -23.86 -38.56
C TYR A 86 14.39 -22.59 -39.43
N ASN A 87 13.23 -22.30 -40.01
CA ASN A 87 12.95 -21.09 -40.80
C ASN A 87 11.79 -20.29 -40.14
N SER A 88 12.05 -19.04 -39.73
CA SER A 88 11.08 -18.18 -39.05
C SER A 88 10.27 -17.27 -39.99
N HIS A 89 10.52 -17.30 -41.30
CA HIS A 89 10.00 -16.31 -42.24
C HIS A 89 8.50 -16.48 -42.61
N SER A 90 7.85 -17.55 -42.13
CA SER A 90 6.47 -17.90 -42.48
C SER A 90 5.52 -17.95 -41.27
N ILE A 91 5.73 -17.07 -40.28
CA ILE A 91 4.81 -16.91 -39.15
C ILE A 91 3.72 -15.91 -39.55
N ILE A 92 2.49 -16.39 -39.74
CA ILE A 92 1.32 -15.55 -39.99
C ILE A 92 0.78 -15.10 -38.61
N VAL A 93 0.87 -13.80 -38.31
CA VAL A 93 0.24 -13.23 -37.11
C VAL A 93 -1.26 -13.09 -37.40
N LEU A 94 -2.09 -13.85 -36.69
CA LEU A 94 -3.54 -13.68 -36.69
C LEU A 94 -3.90 -12.70 -35.57
N ASP A 95 -4.08 -11.43 -35.92
CA ASP A 95 -4.75 -10.45 -35.05
C ASP A 95 -6.25 -10.77 -35.01
N ASN A 96 -6.85 -10.78 -33.81
CA ASN A 96 -8.28 -10.96 -33.58
C ASN A 96 -8.77 -9.86 -32.62
#